data_AF-A0A4E0R038-F1
#
_entry.id   AF-A0A4E0R038-F1
#
_cell.length_a   1.000
_cell.length_b   1.000
_cell.length_c   1.000
_cell.angle_alpha   90.00
_cell.angle_beta   90.00
_cell.angle_gamma   90.00
#
_symmetry.space_group_name_H-M   'P 1'
#
loop_
_entity.id
_entity.type
_entity.pdbx_description
1 polymer ?
#
loop_
_entity_poly.entity_id
_entity_poly.type
_entity_poly.pdbx_seq_one_letter_code
_entity_poly.pdbx_strand_id
1 'polypeptide(L)'
;MLRTASYAVVVCNALEETVIPIFSDWFFMLSSTRGPLLLYSRTLIKPKHSNCSSAKKPQPFVAEYQPIKFDSLETGKKYYWCTCGLSLTQPWCDGSHKPTQFKPLEWTVPERNVRKTGHVSICLCKYSSNPPYCDGTHRKLEDRLKVESIHCNCGEDTWSLNSSDPTKIQLPDGGRIYCTTCGQTRVGVERHTP
;
A
#
# COMPACT_ATOMS: atom_id res chain seq x y z
N MET A 1 9.78 49.79 -0.24
CA MET A 1 8.65 48.88 0.05
C MET A 1 9.20 47.46 0.18
N LEU A 2 9.52 47.03 1.41
CA LEU A 2 10.03 45.69 1.70
C LEU A 2 8.84 44.74 1.85
N ARG A 3 8.72 43.74 0.97
CA ARG A 3 7.69 42.70 1.08
C ARG A 3 8.13 41.70 2.15
N THR A 4 7.55 41.77 3.34
CA THR A 4 7.70 40.75 4.38
C THR A 4 6.93 39.51 3.94
N ALA A 5 7.64 38.41 3.66
CA ALA A 5 7.02 37.11 3.44
C ALA A 5 6.73 36.46 4.79
N SER A 6 5.45 36.36 5.16
CA SER A 6 5.02 35.65 6.37
C SER A 6 4.95 34.14 6.08
N TYR A 7 5.69 33.35 6.84
CA TYR A 7 5.68 31.89 6.76
C TYR A 7 5.03 31.31 8.02
N ALA A 8 4.08 30.39 7.84
CA ALA A 8 3.52 29.58 8.93
C ALA A 8 4.22 28.21 8.93
N VAL A 9 4.89 27.87 10.03
CA VAL A 9 5.51 26.56 10.25
C VAL A 9 4.56 25.74 11.13
N VAL A 10 4.02 24.64 10.60
CA VAL A 10 3.25 23.69 11.39
C VAL A 10 4.24 22.71 12.04
N VAL A 11 4.39 22.81 13.36
CA VAL A 11 5.20 21.89 14.16
C VAL A 11 4.25 20.91 14.83
N CYS A 12 4.33 19.63 14.47
CA CYS A 12 3.64 18.56 15.18
C CYS A 12 4.58 18.01 16.25
N ASN A 13 4.33 18.26 17.54
CA ASN A 13 4.81 17.36 18.57
C ASN A 13 3.96 17.39 19.84
N ALA A 14 3.89 16.21 20.44
CA ALA A 14 2.97 15.80 21.49
C ALA A 14 3.43 16.20 22.90
N LEU A 15 2.43 16.25 23.80
CA LEU A 15 2.45 16.17 25.27
C LEU A 15 2.30 17.50 26.06
N GLU A 16 1.18 17.54 26.81
CA GLU A 16 0.76 18.37 27.97
C GLU A 16 0.26 19.82 27.78
N GLU A 17 -0.75 20.19 28.59
CA GLU A 17 -1.75 21.24 28.36
C GLU A 17 -1.62 22.44 29.33
N THR A 18 -1.49 23.67 28.82
CA THR A 18 -1.79 24.92 29.55
C THR A 18 -2.31 26.00 28.58
N VAL A 19 -3.45 26.62 28.90
CA VAL A 19 -4.10 27.67 28.10
C VAL A 19 -3.88 29.03 28.78
N ILE A 20 -3.23 29.98 28.09
CA ILE A 20 -3.08 31.37 28.54
C ILE A 20 -3.66 32.30 27.45
N PRO A 21 -4.72 33.08 27.71
CA PRO A 21 -5.23 34.04 26.74
C PRO A 21 -4.39 35.33 26.75
N ILE A 22 -3.90 35.74 25.58
CA ILE A 22 -3.34 37.08 25.34
C ILE A 22 -4.27 37.82 24.38
N PHE A 23 -4.86 38.92 24.85
CA PHE A 23 -5.73 39.80 24.07
C PHE A 23 -4.89 40.83 23.30
N SER A 24 -4.94 40.81 21.96
CA SER A 24 -4.69 42.00 21.15
C SER A 24 -5.45 41.94 19.81
N ASP A 25 -5.94 43.10 19.37
CA ASP A 25 -7.08 43.30 18.44
C ASP A 25 -6.87 42.87 16.98
N TRP A 26 -5.86 42.06 16.64
CA TRP A 26 -5.60 41.69 15.23
C TRP A 26 -5.38 40.21 14.94
N PHE A 27 -5.36 39.32 15.94
CA PHE A 27 -5.18 37.88 15.72
C PHE A 27 -5.94 37.05 16.76
N PHE A 28 -6.81 36.14 16.32
CA PHE A 28 -7.32 35.05 17.14
C PHE A 28 -6.47 33.80 16.91
N MET A 29 -5.63 33.46 17.88
CA MET A 29 -4.91 32.19 17.90
C MET A 29 -5.62 31.26 18.91
N LEU A 30 -6.47 30.37 18.41
CA LEU A 30 -7.00 29.26 19.20
C LEU A 30 -6.07 28.06 19.03
N SER A 31 -5.18 27.87 20.00
CA SER A 31 -4.33 26.68 20.08
C SER A 31 -5.16 25.49 20.54
N SER A 32 -5.45 24.56 19.62
CA SER A 32 -6.05 23.26 19.92
C SER A 32 -4.96 22.20 19.98
N THR A 33 -4.87 21.49 21.09
CA THR A 33 -3.88 20.40 21.29
C THR A 33 -4.39 19.04 20.77
N ARG A 34 -5.59 18.98 20.18
CA ARG A 34 -6.16 17.76 19.56
C ARG A 34 -6.62 17.96 18.12
N GLY A 35 -6.05 18.95 17.43
CA GLY A 35 -6.28 19.20 16.01
C GLY A 35 -5.31 20.24 15.48
N PRO A 36 -5.16 20.39 14.15
CA PRO A 36 -4.24 21.37 13.60
C PRO A 36 -4.64 22.79 14.04
N LEU A 37 -3.63 23.60 14.40
CA LEU A 37 -3.78 25.04 14.62
C LEU A 37 -4.45 25.67 13.40
N LEU A 38 -5.69 26.15 13.56
CA LEU A 38 -6.39 26.86 12.50
C LEU A 38 -5.91 28.32 12.47
N LEU A 39 -4.90 28.58 11.66
CA LEU A 39 -4.49 29.94 11.32
C LEU A 39 -5.47 30.52 10.27
N TYR A 40 -6.38 31.39 10.70
CA TYR A 40 -7.19 32.17 9.78
C TYR A 40 -6.34 33.31 9.20
N SER A 41 -5.80 33.09 8.00
CA SER A 41 -5.13 34.11 7.18
C SER A 41 -6.04 34.50 6.02
N ARG A 42 -6.16 35.80 5.73
CA ARG A 42 -6.88 36.32 4.55
C ARG A 42 -6.19 35.96 3.23
N THR A 43 -4.97 35.44 3.29
CA THR A 43 -4.16 34.98 2.15
C THR A 43 -4.11 33.46 2.13
N LEU A 44 -4.36 32.85 0.97
CA LEU A 44 -4.23 31.41 0.73
C LEU A 44 -2.77 30.97 0.92
N ILE A 45 -2.41 30.55 2.14
CA ILE A 45 -1.15 29.88 2.40
C ILE A 45 -1.33 28.44 1.90
N LYS A 46 -0.69 28.08 0.78
CA LYS A 46 -0.53 26.65 0.43
C LYS A 46 0.44 26.07 1.44
N PRO A 47 0.02 25.16 2.34
CA PRO A 47 0.96 24.51 3.25
C PRO A 47 1.97 23.74 2.38
N LYS A 48 3.23 24.15 2.41
CA LYS A 48 4.32 23.26 2.01
C LYS A 48 4.36 22.23 3.12
N HIS A 49 3.81 21.04 2.87
CA HIS A 49 3.94 19.92 3.77
C HIS A 49 5.44 19.66 3.98
N SER A 50 5.97 20.15 5.10
CA SER A 50 7.26 19.71 5.63
C SER A 50 7.14 18.21 5.89
N ASN A 51 8.13 17.50 5.38
CA ASN A 51 8.28 16.05 5.30
C ASN A 51 7.64 15.29 6.47
N CYS A 52 6.35 14.99 6.36
CA CYS A 52 5.67 14.01 7.18
C CYS A 52 5.80 12.71 6.40
N SER A 53 6.69 11.81 6.83
CA SER A 53 6.79 10.45 6.31
C SER A 53 5.46 9.73 6.53
N SER A 54 4.53 9.96 5.62
CA SER A 54 3.29 9.19 5.53
C SER A 54 3.73 7.76 5.29
N ALA A 55 3.50 6.89 6.27
CA ALA A 55 3.83 5.47 6.14
C ALA A 55 3.21 4.94 4.84
N LYS A 56 4.05 4.58 3.85
CA LYS A 56 3.58 4.04 2.58
C LYS A 56 2.83 2.75 2.87
N LYS A 57 1.62 2.62 2.30
CA LYS A 57 0.85 1.37 2.37
C LYS A 57 1.63 0.22 1.72
N PRO A 58 1.54 -1.01 2.24
CA PRO A 58 2.22 -2.15 1.66
C PRO A 58 1.69 -2.45 0.24
N GLN A 59 2.60 -2.69 -0.70
CA GLN A 59 2.27 -2.95 -2.10
C GLN A 59 2.15 -4.46 -2.36
N PRO A 60 1.05 -4.96 -2.95
CA PRO A 60 0.93 -6.38 -3.26
C PRO A 60 1.90 -6.79 -4.38
N PHE A 61 2.33 -8.05 -4.35
CA PHE A 61 3.10 -8.64 -5.44
C PHE A 61 2.20 -8.92 -6.64
N VAL A 62 2.67 -8.55 -7.83
CA VAL A 62 1.99 -8.92 -9.08
C VAL A 62 2.31 -10.37 -9.36
N ALA A 63 1.33 -11.27 -9.16
CA ALA A 63 1.53 -12.68 -9.43
C ALA A 63 1.62 -12.96 -10.94
N GLU A 64 0.77 -12.30 -11.73
CA GLU A 64 0.76 -12.35 -13.19
C GLU A 64 0.02 -11.10 -13.71
N TYR A 65 0.41 -10.58 -14.88
CA TYR A 65 -0.29 -9.47 -15.52
C TYR A 65 -1.53 -9.94 -16.28
N GLN A 66 -1.55 -11.19 -16.74
CA GLN A 66 -2.75 -11.77 -17.36
C GLN A 66 -3.73 -12.33 -16.32
N PRO A 67 -5.05 -12.14 -16.51
CA PRO A 67 -6.04 -12.80 -15.67
C PRO A 67 -6.15 -14.29 -15.99
N ILE A 68 -6.52 -15.09 -14.99
CA ILE A 68 -6.88 -16.50 -15.20
C ILE A 68 -8.38 -16.62 -15.49
N LYS A 69 -8.73 -17.44 -16.49
CA LYS A 69 -10.12 -17.72 -16.87
C LYS A 69 -10.52 -19.09 -16.33
N PHE A 70 -11.67 -19.16 -15.67
CA PHE A 70 -12.31 -20.42 -15.29
C PHE A 70 -13.57 -20.62 -16.12
N ASP A 71 -13.68 -21.75 -16.79
CA ASP A 71 -14.87 -22.10 -17.58
C ASP A 71 -16.07 -22.39 -16.68
N SER A 72 -15.82 -22.96 -15.50
CA SER A 72 -16.85 -23.17 -14.49
C SER A 72 -16.27 -23.01 -13.07
N LEU A 73 -17.08 -22.44 -12.19
CA LEU A 73 -16.85 -22.39 -10.75
C LEU A 73 -18.14 -22.83 -10.07
N GLU A 74 -18.02 -23.59 -8.99
CA GLU A 74 -19.18 -24.09 -8.26
C GLU A 74 -19.94 -22.93 -7.63
N THR A 75 -21.21 -22.78 -8.03
CA THR A 75 -22.08 -21.72 -7.51
C THR A 75 -22.34 -21.91 -6.02
N GLY A 76 -22.32 -20.82 -5.24
CA GLY A 76 -22.52 -20.87 -3.79
C GLY A 76 -21.31 -21.38 -2.99
N LYS A 77 -20.27 -21.90 -3.66
CA LYS A 77 -19.01 -22.26 -2.99
C LYS A 77 -18.23 -21.02 -2.61
N LYS A 78 -17.63 -21.09 -1.42
CA LYS A 78 -16.73 -20.06 -0.90
C LYS A 78 -15.32 -20.32 -1.38
N TYR A 79 -14.68 -19.29 -1.90
CA TYR A 79 -13.28 -19.27 -2.26
C TYR A 79 -12.57 -18.12 -1.55
N TYR A 80 -11.28 -18.29 -1.26
CA TYR A 80 -10.45 -17.25 -0.65
C TYR A 80 -9.46 -16.74 -1.69
N TRP A 81 -9.75 -15.57 -2.26
CA TRP A 81 -8.89 -14.96 -3.27
C TRP A 81 -7.66 -14.34 -2.61
N CYS A 82 -6.49 -14.61 -3.20
CA CYS A 82 -5.21 -14.10 -2.75
C CYS A 82 -5.09 -12.61 -3.07
N THR A 83 -5.03 -11.76 -2.04
CA THR A 83 -4.88 -10.31 -2.14
C THR A 83 -3.41 -9.86 -2.16
N CYS A 84 -2.49 -10.64 -1.58
CA CYS A 84 -1.07 -10.28 -1.47
C CYS A 84 -0.24 -10.60 -2.72
N GLY A 85 -0.70 -11.53 -3.57
CA GLY A 85 0.05 -12.04 -4.71
C GLY A 85 1.10 -13.10 -4.40
N LEU A 86 1.41 -13.34 -3.12
CA LEU A 86 2.51 -14.22 -2.68
C LEU A 86 2.18 -15.72 -2.72
N SER A 87 0.90 -16.06 -2.86
CA SER A 87 0.46 -17.45 -2.91
C SER A 87 1.09 -18.22 -4.06
N LEU A 88 1.49 -19.46 -3.80
CA LEU A 88 1.96 -20.41 -4.81
C LEU A 88 0.79 -21.08 -5.56
N THR A 89 -0.42 -21.09 -4.99
CA THR A 89 -1.62 -21.68 -5.59
C THR A 89 -2.57 -20.61 -6.13
N GLN A 90 -2.04 -19.67 -6.91
CA GLN A 90 -2.85 -18.60 -7.51
C GLN A 90 -4.03 -19.16 -8.31
N PRO A 91 -5.20 -18.50 -8.30
CA PRO A 91 -5.50 -17.20 -7.69
C PRO A 91 -5.88 -17.28 -6.20
N TRP A 92 -5.86 -18.48 -5.60
CA TRP A 92 -6.36 -18.74 -4.27
C TRP A 92 -5.31 -18.55 -3.19
N CYS A 93 -5.77 -18.33 -1.96
CA CYS A 93 -4.92 -18.16 -0.80
C CYS A 93 -4.36 -19.51 -0.29
N ASP A 94 -3.05 -19.60 -0.09
CA ASP A 94 -2.33 -20.74 0.49
C ASP A 94 -1.81 -20.47 1.92
N GLY A 95 -2.02 -19.26 2.44
CA GLY A 95 -1.49 -18.83 3.73
C GLY A 95 -0.13 -18.11 3.68
N SER A 96 0.48 -17.92 2.51
CA SER A 96 1.75 -17.18 2.35
C SER A 96 1.69 -15.72 2.81
N HIS A 97 0.49 -15.17 3.01
CA HIS A 97 0.27 -13.81 3.51
C HIS A 97 0.49 -13.65 5.03
N LYS A 98 0.59 -14.74 5.81
CA LYS A 98 0.69 -14.69 7.29
C LYS A 98 1.71 -13.70 7.86
N PRO A 99 2.94 -13.58 7.33
CA PRO A 99 3.91 -12.62 7.87
C PRO A 99 3.68 -11.17 7.40
N THR A 100 2.65 -10.93 6.57
CA THR A 100 2.33 -9.62 6.00
C THR A 100 1.03 -9.05 6.58
N GLN A 101 0.69 -7.81 6.24
CA GLN A 101 -0.57 -7.16 6.65
C GLN A 101 -1.78 -7.55 5.78
N PHE A 102 -1.57 -8.32 4.71
CA PHE A 102 -2.65 -8.68 3.79
C PHE A 102 -3.56 -9.76 4.39
N LYS A 103 -4.86 -9.66 4.08
CA LYS A 103 -5.86 -10.67 4.40
C LYS A 103 -6.52 -11.17 3.12
N PRO A 104 -6.79 -12.48 2.98
CA PRO A 104 -7.49 -13.01 1.83
C PRO A 104 -8.92 -12.46 1.74
N LEU A 105 -9.44 -12.37 0.53
CA LEU A 105 -10.82 -11.96 0.29
C LEU A 105 -11.70 -13.21 0.20
N GLU A 106 -12.63 -13.36 1.14
CA GLU A 106 -13.70 -14.35 1.01
C GLU A 106 -14.65 -13.93 -0.12
N TRP A 107 -14.87 -14.83 -1.07
CA TRP A 107 -15.73 -14.61 -2.21
C TRP A 107 -16.61 -15.84 -2.45
N THR A 108 -17.93 -15.62 -2.50
CA THR A 108 -18.91 -16.65 -2.86
C THR A 108 -19.27 -16.50 -4.33
N VAL A 109 -19.21 -17.58 -5.09
CA VAL A 109 -19.54 -17.56 -6.53
C VAL A 109 -21.02 -17.24 -6.72
N PRO A 110 -21.37 -16.10 -7.35
CA PRO A 110 -22.76 -15.74 -7.56
C PRO A 110 -23.33 -16.50 -8.76
N GLU A 111 -24.59 -16.93 -8.66
CA GLU A 111 -25.33 -17.67 -9.71
C GLU A 111 -25.24 -17.02 -11.10
N ARG A 112 -25.27 -15.69 -11.14
CA ARG A 112 -25.37 -14.91 -12.38
C ARG A 112 -24.09 -14.94 -13.24
N ASN A 113 -22.92 -15.16 -12.63
CA ASN A 113 -21.65 -14.99 -13.33
C ASN A 113 -21.27 -16.23 -14.16
N VAL A 114 -21.79 -17.41 -13.82
CA VAL A 114 -21.59 -18.64 -14.61
C VAL A 114 -22.41 -18.61 -15.90
N ARG A 115 -23.61 -17.99 -15.88
CA ARG A 115 -24.58 -18.07 -16.98
C ARG A 115 -24.39 -17.08 -18.13
N LYS A 116 -23.71 -15.95 -17.94
CA LYS A 116 -23.68 -14.85 -18.95
C LYS A 116 -22.52 -14.91 -19.95
N THR A 117 -21.32 -15.30 -19.52
CA THR A 117 -20.10 -15.19 -20.35
C THR A 117 -19.46 -16.53 -20.67
N GLY A 118 -19.95 -17.63 -20.08
CA GLY A 118 -19.36 -18.97 -20.20
C GLY A 118 -17.99 -19.14 -19.54
N HIS A 119 -17.41 -18.07 -18.98
CA HIS A 119 -16.17 -18.09 -18.23
C HIS A 119 -16.10 -16.91 -17.26
N VAL A 120 -15.37 -17.08 -16.15
CA VAL A 120 -15.11 -16.06 -15.14
C VAL A 120 -13.62 -15.69 -15.17
N SER A 121 -13.31 -14.41 -15.36
CA SER A 121 -11.94 -13.91 -15.34
C SER A 121 -11.57 -13.39 -13.94
N ILE A 122 -10.58 -14.03 -13.30
CA ILE A 122 -10.10 -13.70 -11.96
C ILE A 122 -8.77 -12.95 -12.05
N CYS A 123 -8.62 -11.91 -11.22
CA CYS A 123 -7.47 -11.04 -11.18
C CYS A 123 -6.24 -11.74 -10.58
N LEU A 124 -5.11 -11.69 -11.28
CA LEU A 124 -3.80 -12.11 -10.79
C LEU A 124 -2.85 -10.95 -10.46
N CYS A 125 -3.10 -9.76 -11.01
CA CYS A 125 -2.22 -8.62 -10.76
C CYS A 125 -2.37 -7.98 -9.38
N LYS A 126 -3.53 -8.18 -8.73
CA LYS A 126 -3.88 -7.69 -7.38
C LYS A 126 -4.18 -6.19 -7.26
N TYR A 127 -4.24 -5.49 -8.39
CA TYR A 127 -4.59 -4.06 -8.45
C TYR A 127 -5.97 -3.79 -9.06
N SER A 128 -6.83 -4.80 -9.18
CA SER A 128 -8.20 -4.56 -9.66
C SER A 128 -9.00 -3.73 -8.65
N SER A 129 -9.81 -2.82 -9.16
CA SER A 129 -10.81 -2.05 -8.42
C SER A 129 -12.07 -2.86 -8.09
N ASN A 130 -12.27 -4.03 -8.72
CA ASN A 130 -13.41 -4.91 -8.49
C ASN A 130 -12.96 -6.37 -8.20
N PRO A 131 -12.16 -6.60 -7.14
CA PRO A 131 -11.70 -7.93 -6.79
C PRO A 131 -12.88 -8.84 -6.40
N PRO A 132 -12.82 -10.15 -6.71
CA PRO A 132 -11.68 -10.87 -7.30
C PRO A 132 -11.64 -10.82 -8.84
N TYR A 133 -12.55 -10.10 -9.50
CA TYR A 133 -12.66 -10.08 -10.95
C TYR A 133 -11.56 -9.26 -11.61
N CYS A 134 -11.27 -9.59 -12.87
CA CYS A 134 -10.42 -8.76 -13.70
C CYS A 134 -11.22 -7.58 -14.29
N ASP A 135 -10.68 -6.37 -14.17
CA ASP A 135 -11.22 -5.13 -14.74
C ASP A 135 -10.33 -4.50 -15.84
N GLY A 136 -9.22 -5.17 -16.18
CA GLY A 136 -8.25 -4.67 -17.15
C GLY A 136 -7.18 -3.71 -16.59
N THR A 137 -7.16 -3.42 -15.29
CA THR A 137 -6.14 -2.56 -14.66
C THR A 137 -4.70 -3.00 -14.98
N HIS A 138 -4.48 -4.31 -15.12
CA HIS A 138 -3.18 -4.89 -15.45
C HIS A 138 -2.54 -4.34 -16.73
N ARG A 139 -3.33 -3.85 -17.70
CA ARG A 139 -2.83 -3.39 -19.01
C ARG A 139 -1.91 -2.17 -18.94
N LYS A 140 -2.04 -1.35 -17.90
CA LYS A 140 -1.22 -0.14 -17.67
C LYS A 140 -0.45 -0.21 -16.36
N LEU A 141 -0.46 -1.38 -15.71
CA LEU A 141 0.07 -1.53 -14.37
C LEU A 141 1.60 -1.54 -14.37
N GLU A 142 2.22 -2.19 -15.36
CA GLU A 142 3.67 -2.35 -15.42
C GLU A 142 4.40 -1.01 -15.43
N ASP A 143 3.98 -0.08 -16.30
CA ASP A 143 4.58 1.25 -16.38
C ASP A 143 4.41 2.06 -15.08
N ARG A 144 3.27 1.90 -14.41
CA ARG A 144 3.02 2.54 -13.11
C ARG A 144 3.96 2.00 -12.04
N LEU A 145 4.11 0.69 -11.93
CA LEU A 145 4.95 0.05 -10.92
C LEU A 145 6.45 0.32 -11.17
N LYS A 146 6.87 0.46 -12.43
CA LYS A 146 8.24 0.89 -12.75
C LYS A 146 8.55 2.25 -12.12
N VAL A 147 7.63 3.23 -12.19
CA VAL A 147 7.83 4.55 -11.59
C VAL A 147 7.78 4.51 -10.05
N GLU A 148 6.82 3.77 -9.49
CA GLU A 148 6.64 3.67 -8.04
C GLU A 148 7.80 2.94 -7.34
N SER A 149 8.39 1.94 -8.00
CA SER A 149 9.50 1.14 -7.46
C SER A 149 10.86 1.83 -7.49
N ILE A 150 11.05 2.94 -8.24
CA ILE A 150 12.29 3.75 -8.27
C ILE A 150 12.73 4.18 -6.85
N HIS A 151 11.77 4.37 -5.96
CA HIS A 151 12.03 4.85 -4.60
C HIS A 151 12.22 3.71 -3.58
N CYS A 152 12.25 2.44 -3.99
CA CYS A 152 12.65 1.36 -3.11
C CYS A 152 14.16 1.11 -3.20
N ASN A 153 14.83 1.05 -2.05
CA ASN A 153 16.22 0.61 -1.94
C ASN A 153 16.37 -0.93 -2.04
N CYS A 154 15.67 -1.51 -3.01
CA CYS A 154 15.52 -2.95 -3.25
C CYS A 154 16.63 -3.52 -4.18
N GLY A 155 17.80 -2.88 -4.22
CA GLY A 155 18.92 -3.21 -5.12
C GLY A 155 19.40 -4.66 -5.01
N GLU A 156 20.12 -5.13 -6.04
CA GLU A 156 20.63 -6.50 -6.20
C GLU A 156 21.48 -7.02 -5.05
N ASP A 157 22.20 -6.15 -4.35
CA ASP A 157 23.05 -6.45 -3.20
C ASP A 157 22.32 -6.41 -1.85
N THR A 158 21.12 -5.81 -1.79
CA THR A 158 20.40 -5.56 -0.52
C THR A 158 19.43 -6.66 -0.10
N TRP A 159 19.22 -7.72 -0.89
CA TRP A 159 18.23 -8.77 -0.61
C TRP A 159 18.70 -9.85 0.40
N SER A 160 19.65 -9.48 1.26
CA SER A 160 20.14 -10.36 2.33
C SER A 160 19.09 -10.53 3.43
N LEU A 161 18.85 -11.77 3.86
CA LEU A 161 18.01 -12.12 5.03
C LEU A 161 18.47 -11.42 6.33
N ASN A 162 19.73 -10.98 6.38
CA ASN A 162 20.35 -10.33 7.53
C ASN A 162 20.24 -8.79 7.52
N SER A 163 19.51 -8.19 6.58
CA SER A 163 19.29 -6.74 6.62
C SER A 163 18.27 -6.41 7.72
N SER A 164 18.61 -5.50 8.64
CA SER A 164 17.72 -4.93 9.66
C SER A 164 16.62 -4.04 9.07
N ASP A 165 16.24 -4.28 7.82
CA ASP A 165 15.27 -3.51 7.06
C ASP A 165 13.86 -4.05 7.36
N PRO A 166 13.00 -3.29 8.07
CA PRO A 166 11.67 -3.75 8.45
C PRO A 166 10.73 -3.89 7.25
N THR A 167 11.14 -3.46 6.06
CA THR A 167 10.33 -3.57 4.84
C THR A 167 10.48 -4.93 4.14
N LYS A 168 11.52 -5.71 4.50
CA LYS A 168 11.78 -7.03 3.93
C LYS A 168 11.26 -8.13 4.86
N ILE A 169 10.48 -9.04 4.28
CA ILE A 169 9.79 -10.11 4.99
C ILE A 169 10.17 -11.43 4.34
N GLN A 170 10.71 -12.36 5.14
CA GLN A 170 10.90 -13.74 4.71
C GLN A 170 9.55 -14.46 4.64
N LEU A 171 9.27 -15.11 3.51
CA LEU A 171 8.04 -15.86 3.29
C LEU A 171 8.14 -17.27 3.90
N PRO A 172 6.99 -17.89 4.26
CA PRO A 172 6.97 -19.21 4.89
C PRO A 172 7.38 -20.36 3.95
N ASP A 173 7.62 -20.08 2.67
CA ASP A 173 8.09 -21.06 1.69
C ASP A 173 9.60 -21.38 1.79
N GLY A 174 10.32 -20.70 2.70
CA GLY A 174 11.73 -20.98 2.98
C GLY A 174 12.70 -20.48 1.90
N GLY A 175 12.24 -19.78 0.87
CA GLY A 175 13.10 -19.38 -0.26
C GLY A 175 12.90 -17.96 -0.74
N ARG A 176 11.73 -17.34 -0.53
CA ARG A 176 11.45 -16.00 -1.06
C ARG A 176 11.45 -14.94 0.04
N ILE A 177 11.95 -13.76 -0.32
CA ILE A 177 11.83 -12.55 0.48
C ILE A 177 10.97 -11.57 -0.29
N TYR A 178 10.03 -10.95 0.41
CA TYR A 178 9.07 -9.98 -0.09
C TYR A 178 9.36 -8.59 0.48
N CYS A 179 9.31 -7.56 -0.35
CA CYS A 179 9.41 -6.17 0.12
C CYS A 179 8.03 -5.50 0.15
N THR A 180 7.63 -5.01 1.32
CA THR A 180 6.37 -4.29 1.51
C THR A 180 6.33 -2.95 0.76
N THR A 181 7.48 -2.33 0.50
CA THR A 181 7.56 -0.99 -0.12
C THR A 181 7.31 -1.01 -1.63
N CYS A 182 7.94 -1.93 -2.36
CA CYS A 182 7.79 -2.03 -3.82
C CYS A 182 6.90 -3.20 -4.27
N GLY A 183 6.55 -4.10 -3.34
CA GLY A 183 5.76 -5.27 -3.63
C GLY A 183 6.51 -6.37 -4.38
N GLN A 184 7.83 -6.28 -4.59
CA GLN A 184 8.60 -7.30 -5.31
C GLN A 184 9.01 -8.47 -4.41
N THR A 185 9.24 -9.63 -5.04
CA THR A 185 9.83 -10.80 -4.40
C THR A 185 11.12 -11.20 -5.13
N ARG A 186 12.08 -11.78 -4.41
CA ARG A 186 13.22 -12.50 -5.00
C ARG A 186 13.54 -13.74 -4.17
N VAL A 187 14.19 -14.71 -4.80
CA VAL A 187 14.79 -15.84 -4.09
C VAL A 187 15.91 -15.30 -3.20
N GLY A 188 15.86 -15.59 -1.91
CA GLY A 188 16.94 -15.26 -0.99
C GLY A 188 18.17 -16.05 -1.42
N VAL A 189 19.23 -15.36 -1.82
CA VAL A 189 20.53 -16.00 -2.04
C VAL A 189 21.14 -16.22 -0.66
N GLU A 190 21.18 -17.45 -0.17
CA GLU A 190 22.09 -17.80 0.91
C GLU A 190 23.50 -17.47 0.38
N ARG A 191 24.16 -16.47 0.98
CA ARG A 191 25.57 -16.25 0.73
C ARG A 191 26.30 -17.47 1.28
N HIS A 192 26.51 -18.49 0.43
CA HIS A 192 27.56 -19.46 0.65
C HIS A 192 28.86 -18.66 0.79
N THR A 193 29.30 -18.55 2.04
CA THR A 193 30.65 -18.08 2.34
C THR A 193 31.59 -19.16 1.80
N PRO A 194 32.60 -18.81 0.97
CA PRO A 194 33.60 -19.77 0.51
C PRO A 194 34.44 -20.30 1.66
#